data_AF-A0A1B8F4T3-F1
#
_entry.id   AF-A0A1B8F4T3-F1
#
_cell.length_a   1.000
_cell.length_b   1.000
_cell.length_c   1.000
_cell.angle_alpha   90.00
_cell.angle_beta   90.00
_cell.angle_gamma   90.00
#
_symmetry.space_group_name_H-M   'P 1'
#
loop_
_entity.id
_entity.type
_entity.pdbx_description
1 polymer ?
#
loop_
_entity_poly.entity_id
_entity_poly.type
_entity_poly.pdbx_seq_one_letter_code
_entity_poly.pdbx_strand_id
1 'polypeptide(L)'
;MAKSKSAKRKHNGAQNAPNKLQKTSLPTAAAGVVTPPSTDTDAALIEPKNIASIVSEDELEITIETLQALSKYPNLIKSKACKDLRVAIYDFKQASTTGLLTAADANLTSRISAALVDGKLTDARVLLAEMRVKGQQPKLGALCRWVRDLDVLSGLSGRVDGMSAVGERSESEIELLKVMDAILRVTGPTDLNLKIESGENPISVQEVWNMRNGDVPEAVYAKVLDKSLVPQPEAIMAKFKILETIPGPERKPPNHHPAILYTSEDNAVHLTSPGPSRSRHSHPIVPNLGLIKDVLSPKECKDIIAAGEAVEFIPDAPVRDDGGEVSVLAHNFYWVIDQAFHDRLWERVREYVPENVGGKKVRGLNRRFRVYRYVPGAEYRCHIDGAWPPSGISPAGVYQYDSSPPTKRQSSLFTFLIYLNDDFEGGETTFFLPSVKEGTMNAYPMKPVMGSVAVFPHGETNGALLHEGTGVRKGAKYVIRTDVEYDVDA
;
A
#
# COMPACT_ATOMS: atom_id res chain seq x y z
N MET A 1 -47.70 47.57 3.75
CA MET A 1 -46.47 46.98 4.35
C MET A 1 -46.27 45.61 3.69
N ALA A 2 -45.78 45.56 2.45
CA ALA A 2 -44.38 45.46 2.04
C ALA A 2 -44.08 44.03 1.54
N LYS A 3 -44.22 43.84 0.21
CA LYS A 3 -43.72 42.71 -0.58
C LYS A 3 -42.35 43.10 -1.15
N SER A 4 -41.36 42.23 -1.11
CA SER A 4 -40.11 42.40 -1.89
C SER A 4 -40.01 41.34 -2.98
N LYS A 5 -39.59 41.79 -4.16
CA LYS A 5 -39.60 41.09 -5.45
C LYS A 5 -38.21 40.55 -5.81
N SER A 6 -38.25 39.49 -6.61
CA SER A 6 -37.15 38.82 -7.31
C SER A 6 -36.34 39.75 -8.22
N ALA A 7 -35.03 39.52 -8.33
CA ALA A 7 -34.15 40.20 -9.29
C ALA A 7 -33.51 39.20 -10.28
N LYS A 8 -33.80 39.42 -11.57
CA LYS A 8 -33.09 38.86 -12.74
C LYS A 8 -31.87 39.75 -13.06
N ARG A 9 -30.75 39.15 -13.50
CA ARG A 9 -29.66 39.81 -14.28
C ARG A 9 -29.26 38.85 -15.40
N LYS A 10 -29.77 39.00 -16.63
CA LYS A 10 -29.27 39.79 -17.78
C LYS A 10 -27.82 39.48 -18.18
N HIS A 11 -27.71 38.69 -19.24
CA HIS A 11 -26.54 38.47 -20.08
C HIS A 11 -26.41 39.64 -21.07
N ASN A 12 -25.25 40.27 -21.15
CA ASN A 12 -24.89 41.17 -22.24
C ASN A 12 -23.75 40.53 -23.03
N GLY A 13 -23.93 40.42 -24.35
CA GLY A 13 -22.85 40.23 -25.30
C GLY A 13 -22.51 41.56 -25.97
N ALA A 14 -21.23 41.80 -26.23
CA ALA A 14 -20.76 42.66 -27.31
C ALA A 14 -19.30 42.32 -27.63
N GLN A 15 -19.04 42.24 -28.93
CA GLN A 15 -17.80 41.85 -29.61
C GLN A 15 -16.70 42.91 -29.44
N ASN A 16 -15.43 42.48 -29.58
CA ASN A 16 -14.38 43.19 -30.32
C ASN A 16 -13.16 42.26 -30.54
N ALA A 17 -12.89 41.94 -31.81
CA ALA A 17 -11.54 41.63 -32.33
C ALA A 17 -10.90 42.97 -32.78
N PRO A 18 -9.64 43.08 -33.29
CA PRO A 18 -8.67 42.05 -33.73
C PRO A 18 -7.19 42.31 -33.37
N ASN A 19 -6.29 41.33 -33.54
CA ASN A 19 -5.09 41.49 -34.40
C ASN A 19 -4.24 40.22 -34.55
N LYS A 20 -3.85 39.98 -35.80
CA LYS A 20 -2.78 39.07 -36.25
C LYS A 20 -1.41 39.59 -35.83
N LEU A 21 -0.44 38.69 -35.63
CA LEU A 21 0.90 38.80 -36.23
C LEU A 21 1.53 37.42 -36.40
N GLN A 22 2.02 37.18 -37.61
CA GLN A 22 2.73 36.00 -38.13
C GLN A 22 4.26 36.19 -38.05
N LYS A 23 4.98 35.08 -38.34
CA LYS A 23 6.34 34.90 -38.93
C LYS A 23 7.41 34.43 -37.91
N THR A 24 8.32 33.47 -38.17
CA THR A 24 8.82 32.85 -39.43
C THR A 24 9.74 31.62 -39.17
N SER A 25 9.57 30.54 -39.98
CA SER A 25 10.54 29.64 -40.70
C SER A 25 11.90 29.21 -40.07
N LEU A 26 12.18 27.90 -39.81
CA LEU A 26 12.70 26.77 -40.67
C LEU A 26 14.25 26.74 -40.83
N PRO A 27 14.94 25.64 -41.30
CA PRO A 27 14.73 24.18 -41.17
C PRO A 27 16.04 23.36 -40.93
N THR A 28 15.95 22.05 -40.66
CA THR A 28 16.87 21.06 -41.28
C THR A 28 16.29 19.64 -41.26
N ALA A 29 16.56 18.89 -42.34
CA ALA A 29 15.86 17.69 -42.77
C ALA A 29 16.77 16.45 -42.78
N ALA A 30 16.17 15.27 -42.64
CA ALA A 30 16.51 14.00 -43.31
C ALA A 30 15.35 13.01 -43.03
N ALA A 31 14.33 12.90 -43.90
CA ALA A 31 14.27 12.11 -45.13
C ALA A 31 14.20 10.58 -44.90
N GLY A 32 13.00 10.02 -45.09
CA GLY A 32 12.71 8.59 -45.08
C GLY A 32 11.30 8.28 -45.61
N VAL A 33 11.13 8.46 -46.93
CA VAL A 33 10.19 7.84 -47.88
C VAL A 33 8.66 7.94 -47.64
N VAL A 34 7.99 8.56 -48.61
CA VAL A 34 6.54 8.76 -48.76
C VAL A 34 5.93 7.68 -49.65
N THR A 35 4.78 7.15 -49.26
CA THR A 35 3.76 6.55 -50.16
C THR A 35 2.44 7.34 -50.01
N PRO A 36 1.74 7.71 -51.10
CA PRO A 36 0.47 8.48 -51.05
C PRO A 36 -0.75 7.60 -50.73
N PRO A 37 -1.92 8.20 -50.39
CA PRO A 37 -2.84 7.67 -49.40
C PRO A 37 -3.83 6.66 -49.97
N SER A 38 -4.04 5.54 -49.27
CA SER A 38 -5.26 4.75 -49.41
C SER A 38 -6.36 5.42 -48.59
N THR A 39 -7.36 5.93 -49.29
CA THR A 39 -8.66 6.30 -48.75
C THR A 39 -9.32 5.07 -48.15
N ASP A 40 -9.17 4.88 -46.85
CA ASP A 40 -10.13 4.14 -46.03
C ASP A 40 -10.25 4.88 -44.70
N THR A 41 -11.34 5.62 -44.58
CA THR A 41 -11.83 6.21 -43.34
C THR A 41 -12.30 5.08 -42.43
N ASP A 42 -11.38 4.55 -41.63
CA ASP A 42 -11.71 3.99 -40.32
C ASP A 42 -11.02 4.87 -39.27
N ALA A 43 -11.77 5.89 -38.83
CA ALA A 43 -11.43 6.60 -37.62
C ALA A 43 -11.54 5.60 -36.47
N ALA A 44 -10.41 4.99 -36.09
CA ALA A 44 -10.29 4.26 -34.85
C ALA A 44 -10.74 5.21 -33.72
N LEU A 45 -11.94 4.96 -33.20
CA LEU A 45 -12.51 5.68 -32.06
C LEU A 45 -11.51 5.52 -30.90
N ILE A 46 -10.77 6.57 -30.62
CA ILE A 46 -9.93 6.64 -29.43
C ILE A 46 -10.90 6.67 -28.25
N GLU A 47 -11.06 5.55 -27.56
CA GLU A 47 -11.86 5.52 -26.33
C GLU A 47 -11.23 6.47 -25.31
N PRO A 48 -11.99 7.45 -24.80
CA PRO A 48 -11.50 8.37 -23.78
C PRO A 48 -11.11 7.59 -22.52
N LYS A 49 -9.84 7.72 -22.10
CA LYS A 49 -9.31 7.08 -20.88
C LYS A 49 -9.53 7.88 -19.60
N ASN A 50 -9.98 9.13 -19.72
CA ASN A 50 -10.20 10.04 -18.60
C ASN A 50 -11.63 10.59 -18.67
N ILE A 51 -12.37 10.48 -17.57
CA ILE A 51 -13.75 10.97 -17.44
C ILE A 51 -13.87 12.49 -17.72
N ALA A 52 -12.84 13.27 -17.38
CA ALA A 52 -12.79 14.72 -17.61
C ALA A 52 -12.84 15.11 -19.11
N SER A 53 -12.59 14.16 -20.02
CA SER A 53 -12.74 14.39 -21.46
C SER A 53 -14.20 14.28 -21.96
N ILE A 54 -15.10 13.78 -21.11
CA ILE A 54 -16.51 13.54 -21.43
C ILE A 54 -17.44 14.42 -20.57
N VAL A 55 -17.10 14.60 -19.29
CA VAL A 55 -17.91 15.35 -18.31
C VAL A 55 -16.98 16.21 -17.45
N SER A 56 -17.35 17.45 -17.16
CA SER A 56 -16.57 18.30 -16.25
C SER A 56 -16.72 17.85 -14.79
N GLU A 57 -15.74 18.18 -13.94
CA GLU A 57 -15.78 17.86 -12.51
C GLU A 57 -17.02 18.46 -11.81
N ASP A 58 -17.32 19.74 -12.07
CA ASP A 58 -18.49 20.44 -11.53
C ASP A 58 -19.82 19.75 -11.93
N GLU A 59 -19.96 19.32 -13.19
CA GLU A 59 -21.17 18.63 -13.65
C GLU A 59 -21.33 17.26 -12.99
N LEU A 60 -20.22 16.55 -12.78
CA LEU A 60 -20.22 15.26 -12.10
C LEU A 60 -20.62 15.42 -10.63
N GLU A 61 -20.06 16.42 -9.93
CA GLU A 61 -20.39 16.73 -8.55
C GLU A 61 -21.88 17.08 -8.39
N ILE A 62 -22.40 18.00 -9.21
CA ILE A 62 -23.82 18.38 -9.21
C ILE A 62 -24.72 17.17 -9.46
N THR A 63 -24.31 16.27 -10.38
CA THR A 63 -25.04 15.04 -10.68
C THR A 63 -25.09 14.12 -9.46
N ILE A 64 -23.95 13.91 -8.79
CA ILE A 64 -23.85 13.10 -7.58
C ILE A 64 -24.74 13.68 -6.48
N GLU A 65 -24.64 14.98 -6.20
CA GLU A 65 -25.47 15.66 -5.19
C GLU A 65 -26.96 15.54 -5.49
N THR A 66 -27.34 15.69 -6.77
CA THR A 66 -28.73 15.56 -7.22
C THR A 66 -29.27 14.15 -6.98
N LEU A 67 -28.49 13.13 -7.34
CA LEU A 67 -28.85 11.72 -7.12
C LEU A 67 -28.96 11.41 -5.63
N GLN A 68 -28.02 11.88 -4.81
CA GLN A 68 -28.06 11.73 -3.36
C GLN A 68 -29.28 12.42 -2.74
N ALA A 69 -29.61 13.64 -3.16
CA ALA A 69 -30.79 14.36 -2.68
C ALA A 69 -32.08 13.62 -3.03
N LEU A 70 -32.20 13.11 -4.25
CA LEU A 70 -33.38 12.34 -4.68
C LEU A 70 -33.50 11.00 -3.97
N SER A 71 -32.38 10.34 -3.64
CA SER A 71 -32.38 9.06 -2.92
C SER A 71 -33.06 9.12 -1.55
N LYS A 72 -33.04 10.29 -0.90
CA LYS A 72 -33.73 10.57 0.37
C LYS A 72 -35.26 10.60 0.24
N TYR A 73 -35.80 10.70 -0.98
CA TYR A 73 -37.23 10.80 -1.25
C TYR A 73 -37.69 9.78 -2.32
N PRO A 74 -37.71 8.46 -2.03
CA PRO A 74 -38.01 7.42 -3.03
C PRO A 74 -39.34 7.57 -3.75
N ASN A 75 -40.34 8.18 -3.09
CA ASN A 75 -41.65 8.43 -3.70
C ASN A 75 -41.59 9.50 -4.81
N LEU A 76 -40.68 10.47 -4.71
CA LEU A 76 -40.48 11.49 -5.76
C LEU A 76 -39.77 10.92 -6.98
N ILE A 77 -38.91 9.90 -6.81
CA ILE A 77 -38.25 9.19 -7.92
C ILE A 77 -39.29 8.52 -8.85
N LYS A 78 -40.43 8.08 -8.30
CA LYS A 78 -41.53 7.48 -9.09
C LYS A 78 -42.36 8.52 -9.85
N SER A 79 -42.19 9.81 -9.57
CA SER A 79 -42.95 10.87 -10.23
C SER A 79 -42.65 10.96 -11.72
N LYS A 80 -43.54 11.63 -12.47
CA LYS A 80 -43.30 11.92 -13.89
C LYS A 80 -42.07 12.80 -14.12
N ALA A 81 -41.74 13.69 -13.17
CA ALA A 81 -40.59 14.57 -13.26
C ALA A 81 -39.25 13.81 -13.29
N CYS A 82 -39.20 12.60 -12.71
CA CYS A 82 -38.01 11.75 -12.69
C CYS A 82 -38.02 10.65 -13.77
N LYS A 83 -38.92 10.71 -14.77
CA LYS A 83 -39.02 9.67 -15.81
C LYS A 83 -37.70 9.55 -16.59
N ASP A 84 -37.22 10.66 -17.13
CA ASP A 84 -36.05 10.63 -18.02
C ASP A 84 -34.77 10.32 -17.25
N LEU A 85 -34.68 10.80 -16.01
CA LEU A 85 -33.60 10.43 -15.09
C LEU A 85 -33.58 8.91 -14.82
N ARG A 86 -34.74 8.28 -14.61
CA ARG A 86 -34.81 6.82 -14.42
C ARG A 86 -34.36 6.04 -15.66
N VAL A 87 -34.70 6.52 -16.85
CA VAL A 87 -34.25 5.90 -18.12
C VAL A 87 -32.74 6.04 -18.25
N ALA A 88 -32.20 7.25 -18.03
CA ALA A 88 -30.76 7.49 -18.08
C ALA A 88 -29.98 6.64 -17.07
N ILE A 89 -30.46 6.52 -15.83
CA ILE A 89 -29.86 5.65 -14.81
C ILE A 89 -29.92 4.18 -15.23
N TYR A 90 -31.02 3.73 -15.84
CA TYR A 90 -31.14 2.35 -16.32
C TYR A 90 -30.11 2.06 -17.42
N ASP A 91 -29.99 2.93 -18.41
CA ASP A 91 -29.03 2.77 -19.50
C ASP A 91 -27.59 2.83 -19.00
N PHE A 92 -27.28 3.77 -18.11
CA PHE A 92 -25.98 3.85 -17.42
C PHE A 92 -25.66 2.55 -16.67
N LYS A 93 -26.64 2.03 -15.94
CA LYS A 93 -26.49 0.79 -15.17
C LYS A 93 -26.28 -0.43 -16.07
N GLN A 94 -26.88 -0.46 -17.25
CA GLN A 94 -26.66 -1.53 -18.25
C GLN A 94 -25.29 -1.42 -18.94
N ALA A 95 -24.77 -0.20 -19.10
CA ALA A 95 -23.43 0.03 -19.64
C ALA A 95 -22.30 -0.27 -18.64
N SER A 96 -22.61 -0.31 -17.33
CA SER A 96 -21.62 -0.63 -16.29
C SER A 96 -21.10 -2.06 -16.42
N THR A 97 -19.79 -2.21 -16.60
CA THR A 97 -19.11 -3.52 -16.64
C THR A 97 -18.70 -4.03 -15.26
N THR A 98 -18.91 -3.22 -14.22
CA THR A 98 -18.63 -3.54 -12.81
C THR A 98 -19.92 -3.62 -11.99
N GLY A 99 -19.85 -4.26 -10.80
CA GLY A 99 -20.98 -4.35 -9.87
C GLY A 99 -21.78 -5.66 -9.91
N LEU A 100 -22.83 -5.75 -9.10
CA LEU A 100 -23.56 -7.01 -8.85
C LEU A 100 -24.36 -7.51 -10.04
N LEU A 101 -24.76 -6.62 -10.96
CA LEU A 101 -25.52 -7.02 -12.15
C LEU A 101 -24.72 -7.93 -13.08
N THR A 102 -23.42 -7.71 -13.21
CA THR A 102 -22.54 -8.53 -14.07
C THR A 102 -22.01 -9.77 -13.36
N ALA A 103 -22.13 -9.83 -12.04
CA ALA A 103 -21.59 -10.90 -11.20
C ALA A 103 -22.63 -11.91 -10.71
N ALA A 104 -23.91 -11.81 -11.10
CA ALA A 104 -24.99 -12.64 -10.56
C ALA A 104 -24.74 -14.16 -10.67
N ASP A 105 -24.18 -14.61 -11.80
CA ASP A 105 -23.81 -16.02 -12.05
C ASP A 105 -22.34 -16.35 -11.73
N ALA A 106 -21.60 -15.40 -11.14
CA ALA A 106 -20.18 -15.56 -10.86
C ALA A 106 -19.92 -16.26 -9.51
N ASN A 107 -18.68 -16.70 -9.31
CA ASN A 107 -18.25 -17.28 -8.02
C ASN A 107 -18.35 -16.24 -6.87
N LEU A 108 -18.29 -16.72 -5.62
CA LEU A 108 -18.45 -15.86 -4.44
C LEU A 108 -17.42 -14.73 -4.39
N THR A 109 -16.17 -14.95 -4.81
CA THR A 109 -15.14 -13.89 -4.83
C THR A 109 -15.56 -12.75 -5.76
N SER A 110 -16.04 -13.07 -6.95
CA SER A 110 -16.53 -12.06 -7.90
C SER A 110 -17.76 -11.33 -7.37
N ARG A 111 -18.72 -12.05 -6.78
CA ARG A 111 -19.93 -11.46 -6.18
C ARG A 111 -19.63 -10.53 -5.00
N ILE A 112 -18.70 -10.92 -4.13
CA ILE A 112 -18.24 -10.07 -3.02
C ILE A 112 -17.56 -8.82 -3.57
N SER A 113 -16.65 -8.97 -4.53
CA SER A 113 -15.97 -7.82 -5.16
C SER A 113 -16.98 -6.85 -5.76
N ALA A 114 -17.99 -7.38 -6.46
CA ALA A 114 -19.09 -6.60 -7.01
C ALA A 114 -19.93 -5.89 -5.95
N ALA A 115 -20.26 -6.55 -4.84
CA ALA A 115 -20.98 -5.93 -3.73
C ALA A 115 -20.19 -4.78 -3.08
N LEU A 116 -18.87 -4.94 -2.92
CA LEU A 116 -17.99 -3.91 -2.39
C LEU A 116 -17.90 -2.70 -3.34
N VAL A 117 -17.74 -2.94 -4.64
CA VAL A 117 -17.74 -1.88 -5.67
C VAL A 117 -19.06 -1.09 -5.68
N ASP A 118 -20.19 -1.78 -5.54
CA ASP A 118 -21.51 -1.14 -5.50
C ASP A 118 -21.83 -0.47 -4.13
N GLY A 119 -20.90 -0.50 -3.17
CA GLY A 119 -21.13 0.02 -1.82
C GLY A 119 -22.18 -0.75 -1.01
N LYS A 120 -22.55 -1.97 -1.43
CA LYS A 120 -23.56 -2.81 -0.76
C LYS A 120 -22.94 -3.64 0.36
N LEU A 121 -22.59 -2.95 1.45
CA LEU A 121 -21.86 -3.53 2.58
C LEU A 121 -22.58 -4.72 3.23
N THR A 122 -23.92 -4.66 3.36
CA THR A 122 -24.71 -5.78 3.89
C THR A 122 -24.65 -7.01 2.99
N ASP A 123 -24.81 -6.85 1.68
CA ASP A 123 -24.72 -7.94 0.71
C ASP A 123 -23.33 -8.57 0.75
N ALA A 124 -22.28 -7.73 0.81
CA ALA A 124 -20.90 -8.20 0.95
C ALA A 124 -20.72 -9.06 2.22
N ARG A 125 -21.23 -8.63 3.38
CA ARG A 125 -21.16 -9.39 4.64
C ARG A 125 -21.90 -10.73 4.57
N VAL A 126 -23.08 -10.78 3.94
CA VAL A 126 -23.82 -12.03 3.74
C VAL A 126 -23.04 -13.00 2.86
N LEU A 127 -22.45 -12.51 1.76
CA LEU A 127 -21.64 -13.33 0.86
C LEU A 127 -20.33 -13.80 1.51
N LEU A 128 -19.70 -12.97 2.35
CA LEU A 128 -18.52 -13.35 3.14
C LEU A 128 -18.87 -14.42 4.18
N ALA A 129 -20.02 -14.31 4.84
CA ALA A 129 -20.51 -15.35 5.74
C ALA A 129 -20.79 -16.66 4.99
N GLU A 130 -21.40 -16.60 3.81
CA GLU A 130 -21.58 -17.77 2.93
C GLU A 130 -20.23 -18.40 2.55
N MET A 131 -19.24 -17.59 2.15
CA MET A 131 -17.90 -18.04 1.80
C MET A 131 -17.23 -18.76 2.98
N ARG A 132 -17.33 -18.19 4.18
CA ARG A 132 -16.82 -18.77 5.43
C ARG A 132 -17.48 -20.12 5.75
N VAL A 133 -18.82 -20.19 5.70
CA VAL A 133 -19.59 -21.42 5.98
C VAL A 133 -19.23 -22.54 5.00
N LYS A 134 -18.96 -22.18 3.73
CA LYS A 134 -18.53 -23.14 2.71
C LYS A 134 -17.04 -23.52 2.80
N GLY A 135 -16.27 -22.93 3.73
CA GLY A 135 -14.83 -23.13 3.82
C GLY A 135 -14.06 -22.67 2.58
N GLN A 136 -14.65 -21.74 1.81
CA GLN A 136 -14.02 -21.17 0.62
C GLN A 136 -13.14 -19.97 1.00
N GLN A 137 -12.18 -19.66 0.13
CA GLN A 137 -11.26 -18.55 0.33
C GLN A 137 -11.14 -17.71 -0.94
N PRO A 138 -10.94 -16.38 -0.81
CA PRO A 138 -10.63 -15.54 -1.95
C PRO A 138 -9.21 -15.81 -2.46
N LYS A 139 -8.96 -15.50 -3.73
CA LYS A 139 -7.59 -15.39 -4.23
C LYS A 139 -6.89 -14.23 -3.53
N LEU A 140 -5.58 -14.34 -3.27
CA LEU A 140 -4.79 -13.30 -2.60
C LEU A 140 -4.97 -11.91 -3.24
N GLY A 141 -4.93 -11.83 -4.58
CA GLY A 141 -5.15 -10.57 -5.27
C GLY A 141 -6.53 -9.95 -5.05
N ALA A 142 -7.58 -10.75 -4.80
CA ALA A 142 -8.89 -10.22 -4.43
C ALA A 142 -8.89 -9.71 -2.98
N LEU A 143 -8.30 -10.48 -2.06
CA LEU A 143 -8.14 -10.07 -0.65
C LEU A 143 -7.39 -8.73 -0.53
N CYS A 144 -6.22 -8.60 -1.18
CA CYS A 144 -5.44 -7.36 -1.16
C CYS A 144 -6.24 -6.16 -1.69
N ARG A 145 -7.05 -6.36 -2.75
CA ARG A 145 -7.92 -5.30 -3.29
C ARG A 145 -9.02 -4.93 -2.31
N TRP A 146 -9.76 -5.90 -1.77
CA TRP A 146 -10.84 -5.60 -0.82
C TRP A 146 -10.35 -4.81 0.39
N VAL A 147 -9.19 -5.20 0.96
CA VAL A 147 -8.60 -4.49 2.09
C VAL A 147 -8.25 -3.05 1.72
N ARG A 148 -7.59 -2.86 0.58
CA ARG A 148 -7.17 -1.55 0.09
C ARG A 148 -8.34 -0.64 -0.25
N ASP A 149 -9.37 -1.18 -0.90
CA ASP A 149 -10.51 -0.40 -1.38
C ASP A 149 -11.44 0.02 -0.23
N LEU A 150 -11.43 -0.70 0.92
CA LEU A 150 -12.14 -0.28 2.13
C LEU A 150 -11.45 0.90 2.83
N ASP A 151 -10.12 0.91 2.91
CA ASP A 151 -9.28 1.99 3.48
C ASP A 151 -9.77 2.60 4.83
N VAL A 152 -10.24 1.77 5.77
CA VAL A 152 -10.93 2.23 7.00
C VAL A 152 -10.13 2.17 8.30
N LEU A 153 -8.90 1.66 8.24
CA LEU A 153 -8.06 1.42 9.40
C LEU A 153 -7.03 2.53 9.66
N SER A 154 -6.88 3.46 8.73
CA SER A 154 -5.98 4.62 8.81
C SER A 154 -6.25 5.48 10.07
N GLY A 155 -5.20 6.10 10.61
CA GLY A 155 -5.32 7.01 11.76
C GLY A 155 -5.25 6.37 13.17
N LEU A 156 -4.73 5.15 13.33
CA LEU A 156 -4.42 4.61 14.67
C LEU A 156 -3.33 5.42 15.40
N SER A 157 -2.47 6.13 14.69
CA SER A 157 -1.38 6.93 15.26
C SER A 157 -1.85 7.98 16.26
N GLY A 158 -3.09 8.48 16.15
CA GLY A 158 -3.72 9.38 17.10
C GLY A 158 -4.37 8.71 18.32
N ARG A 159 -4.38 7.37 18.40
CA ARG A 159 -5.10 6.58 19.44
C ARG A 159 -4.19 5.97 20.51
N VAL A 160 -2.87 5.91 20.27
CA VAL A 160 -1.93 5.11 21.10
C VAL A 160 -1.51 5.82 22.39
N ASP A 161 -1.66 7.14 22.48
CA ASP A 161 -1.55 7.84 23.76
C ASP A 161 -2.95 7.86 24.37
N GLY A 162 -3.13 7.32 25.59
CA GLY A 162 -4.41 7.10 26.30
C GLY A 162 -5.29 8.32 26.59
N MET A 163 -5.30 9.30 25.69
CA MET A 163 -6.21 10.40 25.56
C MET A 163 -6.96 10.27 24.23
N SER A 164 -8.26 10.09 24.36
CA SER A 164 -9.31 10.18 23.34
C SER A 164 -9.15 11.40 22.42
N ALA A 165 -8.33 11.28 21.37
CA ALA A 165 -8.08 12.38 20.46
C ALA A 165 -8.12 11.97 18.98
N VAL A 166 -9.20 11.30 18.56
CA VAL A 166 -9.82 11.49 17.24
C VAL A 166 -11.34 11.33 17.39
N GLY A 167 -12.13 12.16 16.70
CA GLY A 167 -13.58 12.24 16.79
C GLY A 167 -14.33 10.93 16.51
N GLU A 168 -15.62 10.91 16.86
CA GLU A 168 -16.51 9.78 16.64
C GLU A 168 -16.43 9.30 15.18
N ARG A 169 -16.16 8.01 14.97
CA ARG A 169 -16.26 7.39 13.64
C ARG A 169 -17.70 7.56 13.16
N SER A 170 -17.87 7.94 11.91
CA SER A 170 -19.18 7.97 11.26
C SER A 170 -19.80 6.56 11.21
N GLU A 171 -21.12 6.48 11.13
CA GLU A 171 -21.83 5.20 10.97
C GLU A 171 -21.34 4.42 9.73
N SER A 172 -20.98 5.12 8.65
CA SER A 172 -20.43 4.54 7.43
C SER A 172 -19.09 3.84 7.69
N GLU A 173 -18.16 4.49 8.40
CA GLU A 173 -16.87 3.90 8.76
C GLU A 173 -17.03 2.67 9.67
N ILE A 174 -18.01 2.72 10.58
CA ILE A 174 -18.33 1.58 11.45
C ILE A 174 -18.81 0.38 10.62
N GLU A 175 -19.68 0.58 9.63
CA GLU A 175 -20.12 -0.51 8.75
C GLU A 175 -18.99 -1.08 7.89
N LEU A 176 -18.11 -0.23 7.35
CA LEU A 176 -16.94 -0.69 6.62
C LEU A 176 -15.98 -1.52 7.49
N LEU A 177 -15.82 -1.16 8.77
CA LEU A 177 -15.01 -1.95 9.72
C LEU A 177 -15.65 -3.31 10.02
N LYS A 178 -16.98 -3.40 10.05
CA LYS A 178 -17.69 -4.69 10.15
C LYS A 178 -17.48 -5.55 8.90
N VAL A 179 -17.38 -4.94 7.72
CA VAL A 179 -17.01 -5.66 6.49
C VAL A 179 -15.57 -6.14 6.57
N MET A 180 -14.63 -5.32 7.06
CA MET A 180 -13.23 -5.73 7.27
C MET A 180 -13.13 -6.92 8.23
N ASP A 181 -13.82 -6.88 9.38
CA ASP A 181 -13.92 -8.02 10.30
C ASP A 181 -14.44 -9.28 9.60
N ALA A 182 -15.50 -9.15 8.78
CA ALA A 182 -16.05 -10.27 8.02
C ALA A 182 -15.05 -10.84 7.00
N ILE A 183 -14.27 -10.00 6.32
CA ILE A 183 -13.18 -10.42 5.42
C ILE A 183 -12.15 -11.25 6.20
N LEU A 184 -11.67 -10.75 7.33
CA LEU A 184 -10.65 -11.42 8.12
C LEU A 184 -11.12 -12.75 8.71
N ARG A 185 -12.41 -12.87 9.05
CA ARG A 185 -13.00 -14.14 9.51
C ARG A 185 -13.07 -15.24 8.44
N VAL A 186 -12.95 -14.88 7.16
CA VAL A 186 -12.85 -15.84 6.05
C VAL A 186 -11.41 -16.34 5.89
N THR A 187 -10.42 -15.49 6.13
CA THR A 187 -9.02 -15.73 5.74
C THR A 187 -8.08 -16.07 6.88
N GLY A 188 -8.48 -15.81 8.13
CA GLY A 188 -7.63 -16.00 9.29
C GLY A 188 -8.36 -16.49 10.54
N PRO A 189 -7.61 -16.84 11.59
CA PRO A 189 -8.18 -17.25 12.85
C PRO A 189 -8.88 -16.08 13.56
N THR A 190 -9.87 -16.41 14.37
CA THR A 190 -10.46 -15.45 15.32
C THR A 190 -9.64 -15.45 16.60
N ASP A 191 -9.30 -14.27 17.08
CA ASP A 191 -8.65 -14.07 18.35
C ASP A 191 -9.63 -14.34 19.50
N LEU A 192 -9.21 -15.20 20.43
CA LEU A 192 -9.99 -15.62 21.60
C LEU A 192 -9.73 -14.74 22.82
N ASN A 193 -8.89 -13.71 22.71
CA ASN A 193 -8.67 -12.74 23.77
C ASN A 193 -9.98 -12.02 24.13
N LEU A 194 -10.39 -12.19 25.39
CA LEU A 194 -11.61 -11.60 25.94
C LEU A 194 -11.44 -10.14 26.38
N LYS A 195 -10.19 -9.65 26.43
CA LYS A 195 -9.91 -8.24 26.75
C LYS A 195 -10.27 -7.38 25.54
N ILE A 196 -11.52 -6.97 25.50
CA ILE A 196 -12.05 -6.02 24.52
C ILE A 196 -12.35 -4.73 25.26
N GLU A 197 -11.86 -3.61 24.74
CA GLU A 197 -12.21 -2.29 25.25
C GLU A 197 -13.73 -2.11 25.23
N SER A 198 -14.30 -1.68 26.35
CA SER A 198 -15.73 -1.44 26.46
C SER A 198 -16.11 -0.19 25.67
N GLY A 199 -16.87 -0.36 24.57
CA GLY A 199 -17.37 0.76 23.77
C GLY A 199 -18.01 0.34 22.45
N GLU A 200 -18.46 1.33 21.68
CA GLU A 200 -18.99 1.17 20.33
C GLU A 200 -17.91 1.14 19.25
N ASN A 201 -16.66 1.42 19.60
CA ASN A 201 -15.54 1.42 18.65
C ASN A 201 -15.27 -0.01 18.15
N PRO A 202 -15.32 -0.26 16.83
CA PRO A 202 -15.09 -1.59 16.26
C PRO A 202 -13.60 -1.99 16.22
N ILE A 203 -12.71 -1.21 16.82
CA ILE A 203 -11.30 -1.56 17.03
C ILE A 203 -10.97 -1.44 18.51
N SER A 204 -10.51 -2.54 19.10
CA SER A 204 -9.98 -2.60 20.47
C SER A 204 -8.46 -2.65 20.42
N VAL A 205 -7.79 -1.61 20.88
CA VAL A 205 -6.32 -1.57 20.91
C VAL A 205 -5.81 -2.41 22.09
N GLN A 206 -4.84 -3.25 21.82
CA GLN A 206 -4.23 -4.15 22.80
C GLN A 206 -2.91 -3.57 23.32
N GLU A 207 -2.39 -4.14 24.40
CA GLU A 207 -1.11 -3.74 24.97
C GLU A 207 0.01 -3.87 23.92
N VAL A 208 0.87 -2.85 23.86
CA VAL A 208 1.99 -2.81 22.92
C VAL A 208 2.98 -3.91 23.23
N TRP A 209 3.24 -4.79 22.25
CA TRP A 209 4.31 -5.77 22.36
C TRP A 209 5.66 -5.07 22.20
N ASN A 210 6.30 -4.80 23.33
CA ASN A 210 7.56 -4.07 23.42
C ASN A 210 8.68 -4.97 23.93
N MET A 211 9.66 -5.26 23.08
CA MET A 211 10.80 -6.12 23.38
C MET A 211 12.10 -5.35 23.67
N ARG A 212 12.02 -4.04 23.88
CA ARG A 212 13.17 -3.20 24.27
C ARG A 212 13.62 -3.52 25.69
N ASN A 213 14.93 -3.48 25.94
CA ASN A 213 15.52 -3.76 27.26
C ASN A 213 15.48 -2.56 28.23
N GLY A 214 14.67 -1.54 27.95
CA GLY A 214 14.59 -0.30 28.75
C GLY A 214 15.67 0.75 28.45
N ASP A 215 16.64 0.43 27.57
CA ASP A 215 17.69 1.38 27.16
C ASP A 215 17.11 2.61 26.43
N VAL A 216 17.78 3.75 26.60
CA VAL A 216 17.46 4.96 25.87
C VAL A 216 17.91 4.80 24.41
N PRO A 217 17.02 4.98 23.42
CA PRO A 217 17.39 4.92 22.01
C PRO A 217 18.54 5.87 21.67
N GLU A 218 19.45 5.42 20.81
CA GLU A 218 20.44 6.31 20.22
C GLU A 218 19.73 7.31 19.30
N ALA A 219 20.08 8.60 19.38
CA ALA A 219 19.49 9.66 18.56
C ALA A 219 19.98 9.60 17.09
N VAL A 220 19.68 8.52 16.39
CA VAL A 220 20.10 8.25 15.01
C VAL A 220 19.58 9.31 14.06
N TYR A 221 18.31 9.71 14.18
CA TYR A 221 17.74 10.68 13.25
C TYR A 221 18.33 12.08 13.42
N ALA A 222 18.67 12.48 14.65
CA ALA A 222 19.37 13.73 14.90
C ALA A 222 20.73 13.77 14.18
N LYS A 223 21.45 12.64 14.13
CA LYS A 223 22.73 12.49 13.42
C LYS A 223 22.58 12.52 11.89
N VAL A 224 21.41 12.12 11.37
CA VAL A 224 21.09 12.31 9.95
C VAL A 224 20.90 13.79 9.65
N LEU A 225 20.13 14.49 10.50
CA LEU A 225 19.83 15.91 10.31
C LEU A 225 21.06 16.81 10.41
N ASP A 226 21.98 16.53 11.34
CA ASP A 226 23.24 17.28 11.49
C ASP A 226 24.36 16.79 10.55
N LYS A 227 24.07 15.77 9.72
CA LYS A 227 24.98 15.13 8.75
C LYS A 227 26.19 14.41 9.37
N SER A 228 26.24 14.25 10.70
CA SER A 228 27.32 13.50 11.36
C SER A 228 27.28 12.00 11.09
N LEU A 229 26.12 11.46 10.69
CA LEU A 229 25.99 10.05 10.28
C LEU A 229 26.61 9.78 8.90
N VAL A 230 26.69 10.80 8.03
CA VAL A 230 27.14 10.69 6.64
C VAL A 230 28.24 11.73 6.36
N PRO A 231 29.42 11.63 6.99
CA PRO A 231 30.45 12.65 6.89
C PRO A 231 31.13 12.71 5.50
N GLN A 232 31.09 11.62 4.72
CA GLN A 232 31.69 11.52 3.38
C GLN A 232 30.73 10.79 2.42
N PRO A 233 29.63 11.44 2.00
CA PRO A 233 28.61 10.81 1.16
C PRO A 233 29.17 10.34 -0.18
N GLU A 234 30.12 11.06 -0.77
CA GLU A 234 30.70 10.72 -2.09
C GLU A 234 31.44 9.37 -2.05
N ALA A 235 32.17 9.09 -0.96
CA ALA A 235 32.87 7.83 -0.80
C ALA A 235 31.92 6.64 -0.60
N ILE A 236 30.75 6.89 -0.01
CA ILE A 236 29.70 5.88 0.12
C ILE A 236 29.03 5.65 -1.23
N MET A 237 28.58 6.73 -1.89
CA MET A 237 27.93 6.69 -3.21
C MET A 237 28.78 5.98 -4.26
N ALA A 238 30.10 6.16 -4.23
CA ALA A 238 31.01 5.51 -5.18
C ALA A 238 30.93 3.97 -5.16
N LYS A 239 30.44 3.37 -4.08
CA LYS A 239 30.24 1.91 -3.95
C LYS A 239 28.87 1.44 -4.45
N PHE A 240 28.01 2.36 -4.87
CA PHE A 240 26.68 2.08 -5.37
C PHE A 240 26.58 2.43 -6.85
N LYS A 241 25.78 1.66 -7.57
CA LYS A 241 25.49 1.90 -8.99
C LYS A 241 24.01 1.73 -9.26
N ILE A 242 23.48 2.50 -10.20
CA ILE A 242 22.11 2.36 -10.67
C ILE A 242 22.02 1.12 -11.58
N LEU A 243 21.09 0.23 -11.28
CA LEU A 243 20.72 -0.92 -12.13
C LEU A 243 19.63 -0.57 -13.12
N GLU A 244 18.62 0.15 -12.65
CA GLU A 244 17.42 0.48 -13.41
C GLU A 244 16.81 1.77 -12.86
N THR A 245 16.30 2.61 -13.76
CA THR A 245 15.48 3.76 -13.40
C THR A 245 14.15 3.63 -14.12
N ILE A 246 13.06 3.52 -13.36
CA ILE A 246 11.70 3.50 -13.88
C ILE A 246 11.13 4.93 -13.75
N PRO A 247 10.81 5.62 -14.84
CA PRO A 247 10.17 6.93 -14.79
C PRO A 247 8.88 6.91 -13.97
N GLY A 248 8.60 7.99 -13.22
CA GLY A 248 7.42 8.09 -12.36
C GLY A 248 6.11 7.67 -13.03
N PRO A 249 5.77 8.20 -14.21
CA PRO A 249 4.55 7.83 -14.96
C PRO A 249 4.49 6.35 -15.38
N GLU A 250 5.62 5.66 -15.48
CA GLU A 250 5.72 4.26 -15.89
C GLU A 250 5.72 3.28 -14.70
N ARG A 251 5.81 3.79 -13.47
CA ARG A 251 5.65 2.98 -12.26
C ARG A 251 4.23 2.38 -12.22
N LYS A 252 4.09 1.30 -11.46
CA LYS A 252 2.81 0.62 -11.24
C LYS A 252 2.52 0.55 -9.73
N PRO A 253 1.61 1.39 -9.20
CA PRO A 253 0.88 2.47 -9.89
C PRO A 253 1.80 3.64 -10.30
N PRO A 254 1.37 4.52 -11.23
CA PRO A 254 2.10 5.73 -11.60
C PRO A 254 2.41 6.61 -10.38
N ASN A 255 3.50 7.35 -10.45
CA ASN A 255 4.00 8.15 -9.33
C ASN A 255 4.58 9.47 -9.82
N HIS A 256 4.59 10.48 -8.95
CA HIS A 256 5.25 11.75 -9.25
C HIS A 256 6.77 11.65 -9.31
N HIS A 257 7.37 10.63 -8.70
CA HIS A 257 8.81 10.44 -8.63
C HIS A 257 9.27 9.12 -9.27
N PRO A 258 10.48 9.08 -9.88
CA PRO A 258 11.02 7.85 -10.44
C PRO A 258 11.30 6.81 -9.36
N ALA A 259 11.35 5.54 -9.75
CA ALA A 259 11.90 4.48 -8.92
C ALA A 259 13.30 4.14 -9.44
N ILE A 260 14.32 4.43 -8.63
CA ILE A 260 15.72 4.13 -8.95
C ILE A 260 16.14 2.91 -8.14
N LEU A 261 16.50 1.83 -8.84
CA LEU A 261 17.02 0.61 -8.25
C LEU A 261 18.54 0.68 -8.27
N TYR A 262 19.14 0.64 -7.10
CA TYR A 262 20.59 0.61 -6.95
C TYR A 262 21.04 -0.81 -6.62
N THR A 263 22.32 -1.08 -6.87
CA THR A 263 23.06 -2.17 -6.25
C THR A 263 24.38 -1.64 -5.72
N SER A 264 25.10 -2.50 -4.99
CA SER A 264 26.37 -2.18 -4.35
C SER A 264 27.48 -3.11 -4.82
N GLU A 265 28.73 -2.66 -4.65
CA GLU A 265 29.87 -3.56 -4.58
C GLU A 265 29.76 -4.49 -3.36
N ASP A 266 30.35 -5.68 -3.44
CA ASP A 266 30.37 -6.63 -2.32
C ASP A 266 30.95 -5.96 -1.06
N ASN A 267 30.21 -6.05 0.05
CA ASN A 267 30.57 -5.41 1.32
C ASN A 267 30.59 -3.88 1.30
N ALA A 268 29.87 -3.21 0.38
CA ALA A 268 29.72 -1.75 0.46
C ALA A 268 29.18 -1.30 1.83
N VAL A 269 28.23 -2.08 2.36
CA VAL A 269 27.85 -2.10 3.77
C VAL A 269 28.34 -3.41 4.37
N HIS A 270 29.19 -3.34 5.39
CA HIS A 270 29.82 -4.52 5.97
C HIS A 270 29.03 -5.07 7.16
N LEU A 271 28.55 -6.32 7.04
CA LEU A 271 28.07 -7.09 8.19
C LEU A 271 29.22 -7.88 8.82
N THR A 272 29.42 -7.73 10.13
CA THR A 272 30.48 -8.39 10.91
C THR A 272 30.29 -9.91 10.98
N SER A 273 31.38 -10.67 11.20
CA SER A 273 31.29 -12.11 11.45
C SER A 273 32.29 -12.54 12.54
N PRO A 274 31.86 -13.21 13.63
CA PRO A 274 30.46 -13.55 13.92
C PRO A 274 29.63 -12.30 14.23
N GLY A 275 28.34 -12.36 13.87
CA GLY A 275 27.38 -11.30 14.19
C GLY A 275 27.00 -11.25 15.68
N PRO A 276 26.08 -10.36 16.08
CA PRO A 276 25.58 -10.31 17.46
C PRO A 276 24.88 -11.61 17.87
N SER A 277 24.61 -11.77 19.16
CA SER A 277 23.87 -12.91 19.70
C SER A 277 22.37 -12.73 19.46
N ARG A 278 21.79 -13.51 18.54
CA ARG A 278 20.36 -13.41 18.18
C ARG A 278 19.48 -14.19 19.16
N SER A 279 18.23 -13.77 19.26
CA SER A 279 17.17 -14.54 19.91
C SER A 279 15.84 -14.37 19.19
N ARG A 280 15.05 -15.44 19.07
CA ARG A 280 13.70 -15.41 18.47
C ARG A 280 12.64 -15.40 19.56
N HIS A 281 11.66 -14.50 19.39
CA HIS A 281 10.52 -14.35 20.28
C HIS A 281 9.25 -14.45 19.43
N SER A 282 8.30 -15.28 19.82
CA SER A 282 6.99 -15.34 19.17
C SER A 282 6.03 -14.39 19.85
N HIS A 283 5.19 -13.71 19.08
CA HIS A 283 4.12 -12.91 19.66
C HIS A 283 3.14 -13.84 20.40
N PRO A 284 2.69 -13.51 21.62
CA PRO A 284 1.88 -14.42 22.44
C PRO A 284 0.49 -14.71 21.85
N ILE A 285 -0.11 -13.74 21.13
CA ILE A 285 -1.45 -13.85 20.54
C ILE A 285 -1.45 -13.91 19.01
N VAL A 286 -0.82 -12.93 18.33
CA VAL A 286 -0.78 -12.87 16.87
C VAL A 286 -0.10 -14.13 16.28
N PRO A 287 -0.83 -14.95 15.51
CA PRO A 287 -0.31 -16.22 15.01
C PRO A 287 0.87 -16.05 14.06
N ASN A 288 1.91 -16.87 14.24
CA ASN A 288 3.09 -16.93 13.38
C ASN A 288 3.87 -15.61 13.23
N LEU A 289 3.54 -14.57 14.01
CA LEU A 289 4.36 -13.38 14.14
C LEU A 289 5.51 -13.68 15.09
N GLY A 290 6.73 -13.40 14.67
CA GLY A 290 7.87 -13.38 15.59
C GLY A 290 8.85 -12.27 15.31
N LEU A 291 9.67 -12.00 16.32
CA LEU A 291 10.72 -11.00 16.33
C LEU A 291 12.06 -11.71 16.57
N ILE A 292 13.01 -11.52 15.66
CA ILE A 292 14.40 -11.94 15.84
C ILE A 292 15.16 -10.71 16.33
N LYS A 293 15.62 -10.73 17.58
CA LYS A 293 16.41 -9.63 18.14
C LYS A 293 17.86 -9.73 17.72
N ASP A 294 18.52 -8.57 17.67
CA ASP A 294 19.97 -8.45 17.53
C ASP A 294 20.51 -9.10 16.25
N VAL A 295 19.73 -9.06 15.16
CA VAL A 295 20.16 -9.53 13.83
C VAL A 295 21.24 -8.63 13.26
N LEU A 296 21.08 -7.32 13.44
CA LEU A 296 22.07 -6.30 13.09
C LEU A 296 22.53 -5.57 14.35
N SER A 297 23.81 -5.23 14.39
CA SER A 297 24.33 -4.33 15.43
C SER A 297 23.87 -2.89 15.17
N PRO A 298 23.89 -2.02 16.20
CA PRO A 298 23.56 -0.61 16.01
C PRO A 298 24.44 0.09 14.95
N LYS A 299 25.71 -0.31 14.84
CA LYS A 299 26.62 0.21 13.81
C LYS A 299 26.16 -0.19 12.41
N GLU A 300 25.83 -1.47 12.20
CA GLU A 300 25.38 -1.97 10.90
C GLU A 300 24.09 -1.29 10.45
N CYS A 301 23.13 -1.08 11.35
CA CYS A 301 21.92 -0.33 11.03
C CYS A 301 22.23 1.11 10.60
N LYS A 302 23.13 1.80 11.32
CA LYS A 302 23.57 3.15 10.99
C LYS A 302 24.32 3.22 9.65
N ASP A 303 25.16 2.24 9.35
CA ASP A 303 25.85 2.15 8.06
C ASP A 303 24.84 1.98 6.90
N ILE A 304 23.76 1.21 7.10
CA ILE A 304 22.68 1.08 6.09
C ILE A 304 21.91 2.40 5.93
N ILE A 305 21.57 3.08 7.03
CA ILE A 305 20.90 4.39 6.97
C ILE A 305 21.81 5.39 6.23
N ALA A 306 23.10 5.42 6.56
CA ALA A 306 24.07 6.29 5.90
C ALA A 306 24.19 6.02 4.40
N ALA A 307 24.13 4.75 3.98
CA ALA A 307 24.09 4.38 2.57
C ALA A 307 22.86 4.93 1.85
N GLY A 308 21.66 4.77 2.44
CA GLY A 308 20.42 5.30 1.87
C GLY A 308 20.38 6.84 1.82
N GLU A 309 20.86 7.51 2.86
CA GLU A 309 20.96 8.98 2.90
C GLU A 309 21.99 9.53 1.90
N ALA A 310 23.07 8.77 1.63
CA ALA A 310 24.08 9.17 0.66
C ALA A 310 23.57 9.10 -0.79
N VAL A 311 22.84 8.06 -1.16
CA VAL A 311 22.29 7.86 -2.54
C VAL A 311 20.91 8.48 -2.77
N GLU A 312 20.37 9.15 -1.74
CA GLU A 312 19.09 9.85 -1.68
C GLU A 312 17.84 8.96 -1.50
N PHE A 313 17.04 9.29 -0.48
CA PHE A 313 15.69 8.76 -0.28
C PHE A 313 14.66 9.56 -1.08
N ILE A 314 14.06 8.94 -2.09
CA ILE A 314 13.11 9.60 -3.01
C ILE A 314 11.68 9.48 -2.46
N PRO A 315 10.85 10.54 -2.45
CA PRO A 315 9.47 10.45 -2.01
C PRO A 315 8.63 9.46 -2.82
N ASP A 316 7.75 8.74 -2.13
CA ASP A 316 6.76 7.86 -2.74
C ASP A 316 5.39 8.51 -2.71
N ALA A 317 5.01 9.09 -3.84
CA ALA A 317 3.78 9.86 -4.01
C ALA A 317 3.01 9.35 -5.25
N PRO A 318 2.21 8.28 -5.10
CA PRO A 318 1.41 7.75 -6.21
C PRO A 318 0.48 8.82 -6.79
N VAL A 319 0.36 8.84 -8.12
CA VAL A 319 -0.61 9.70 -8.79
C VAL A 319 -2.00 9.18 -8.46
N ARG A 320 -2.87 10.06 -7.99
CA ARG A 320 -4.26 9.73 -7.68
C ARG A 320 -5.15 10.10 -8.86
N ASP A 321 -6.09 9.20 -9.18
CA ASP A 321 -7.04 9.43 -10.28
C ASP A 321 -8.12 10.45 -9.91
N ASP A 322 -8.31 10.72 -8.61
CA ASP A 322 -9.33 11.62 -8.05
C ASP A 322 -8.90 13.10 -7.97
N GLY A 323 -7.68 13.44 -8.44
CA GLY A 323 -7.14 14.80 -8.36
C GLY A 323 -6.89 15.30 -6.93
N GLY A 324 -6.99 14.43 -5.92
CA GLY A 324 -6.79 14.78 -4.52
C GLY A 324 -5.35 15.19 -4.20
N GLU A 325 -5.14 15.78 -3.02
CA GLU A 325 -3.80 16.22 -2.59
C GLU A 325 -2.78 15.07 -2.62
N VAL A 326 -1.58 15.41 -3.11
CA VAL A 326 -0.44 14.49 -3.19
C VAL A 326 0.01 14.14 -1.77
N SER A 327 -0.17 12.88 -1.38
CA SER A 327 0.26 12.36 -0.09
C SER A 327 1.57 11.59 -0.27
N VAL A 328 2.62 12.00 0.44
CA VAL A 328 3.88 11.26 0.51
C VAL A 328 3.71 10.14 1.53
N LEU A 329 3.65 8.90 1.05
CA LEU A 329 3.43 7.73 1.89
C LEU A 329 4.70 7.32 2.65
N ALA A 330 5.86 7.50 2.00
CA ALA A 330 7.18 7.22 2.54
C ALA A 330 8.23 7.92 1.67
N HIS A 331 9.49 7.91 2.10
CA HIS A 331 10.62 8.07 1.18
C HIS A 331 11.36 6.75 1.06
N ASN A 332 11.80 6.41 -0.15
CA ASN A 332 12.28 5.08 -0.49
C ASN A 332 13.66 5.15 -1.13
N PHE A 333 14.48 4.17 -0.80
CA PHE A 333 15.69 3.79 -1.52
C PHE A 333 15.58 2.30 -1.86
N TYR A 334 15.58 1.95 -3.15
CA TYR A 334 15.52 0.56 -3.60
C TYR A 334 16.93 0.02 -3.79
N TRP A 335 17.26 -1.04 -3.05
CA TRP A 335 18.59 -1.62 -3.02
C TRP A 335 18.52 -3.11 -3.35
N VAL A 336 19.04 -3.51 -4.50
CA VAL A 336 19.33 -4.91 -4.81
C VAL A 336 20.68 -5.24 -4.17
N ILE A 337 20.64 -5.84 -2.98
CA ILE A 337 21.83 -6.06 -2.14
C ILE A 337 22.89 -6.90 -2.87
N ASP A 338 24.15 -6.62 -2.55
CA ASP A 338 25.28 -7.43 -2.99
C ASP A 338 25.25 -8.83 -2.38
N GLN A 339 25.97 -9.77 -3.00
CA GLN A 339 25.89 -11.18 -2.62
C GLN A 339 26.53 -11.41 -1.26
N ALA A 340 27.62 -10.71 -0.95
CA ALA A 340 28.29 -10.81 0.34
C ALA A 340 27.40 -10.35 1.50
N PHE A 341 26.66 -9.25 1.35
CA PHE A 341 25.67 -8.79 2.34
C PHE A 341 24.53 -9.81 2.49
N HIS A 342 23.97 -10.30 1.38
CA HIS A 342 22.90 -11.30 1.39
C HIS A 342 23.30 -12.55 2.17
N ASP A 343 24.44 -13.16 1.83
CA ASP A 343 24.84 -14.45 2.38
C ASP A 343 25.10 -14.37 3.88
N ARG A 344 25.72 -13.28 4.36
CA ARG A 344 25.93 -13.04 5.78
C ARG A 344 24.63 -12.81 6.55
N LEU A 345 23.72 -12.02 5.99
CA LEU A 345 22.43 -11.81 6.64
C LEU A 345 21.64 -13.11 6.70
N TRP A 346 21.63 -13.89 5.62
CA TRP A 346 20.97 -15.18 5.56
C TRP A 346 21.56 -16.19 6.56
N GLU A 347 22.89 -16.26 6.67
CA GLU A 347 23.57 -17.09 7.66
C GLU A 347 23.10 -16.77 9.09
N ARG A 348 22.91 -15.49 9.43
CA ARG A 348 22.45 -15.05 10.76
C ARG A 348 21.00 -15.46 11.07
N VAL A 349 20.15 -15.58 10.05
CA VAL A 349 18.68 -15.66 10.24
C VAL A 349 18.02 -16.96 9.78
N ARG A 350 18.72 -17.77 8.97
CA ARG A 350 18.18 -19.02 8.40
C ARG A 350 17.62 -20.00 9.43
N GLU A 351 18.18 -20.03 10.64
CA GLU A 351 17.72 -20.91 11.73
C GLU A 351 16.44 -20.42 12.41
N TYR A 352 16.10 -19.14 12.23
CA TYR A 352 14.94 -18.50 12.85
C TYR A 352 13.76 -18.35 11.89
N VAL A 353 13.89 -18.82 10.65
CA VAL A 353 12.78 -18.88 9.68
C VAL A 353 12.31 -20.33 9.51
N PRO A 354 11.02 -20.57 9.24
CA PRO A 354 10.53 -21.92 9.00
C PRO A 354 11.27 -22.61 7.85
N GLU A 355 11.84 -23.79 8.09
CA GLU A 355 12.55 -24.53 7.02
C GLU A 355 11.59 -25.04 5.93
N ASN A 356 10.35 -25.36 6.34
CA ASN A 356 9.32 -25.90 5.47
C ASN A 356 7.94 -25.35 5.86
N VAL A 357 7.13 -24.99 4.85
CA VAL A 357 5.77 -24.50 5.03
C VAL A 357 4.86 -25.21 4.04
N GLY A 358 4.08 -26.17 4.54
CA GLY A 358 3.15 -26.95 3.69
C GLY A 358 3.86 -27.72 2.57
N GLY A 359 5.05 -28.25 2.82
CA GLY A 359 5.89 -28.94 1.83
C GLY A 359 6.88 -28.02 1.12
N LYS A 360 6.61 -26.71 1.05
CA LYS A 360 7.46 -25.72 0.38
C LYS A 360 8.72 -25.45 1.19
N LYS A 361 9.90 -25.69 0.61
CA LYS A 361 11.19 -25.51 1.28
C LYS A 361 11.70 -24.07 1.19
N VAL A 362 12.30 -23.56 2.27
CA VAL A 362 12.93 -22.24 2.30
C VAL A 362 14.19 -22.18 1.44
N ARG A 363 14.44 -21.03 0.80
CA ARG A 363 15.55 -20.83 -0.16
C ARG A 363 16.48 -19.68 0.19
N GLY A 364 15.97 -18.60 0.78
CA GLY A 364 16.79 -17.44 1.12
C GLY A 364 15.95 -16.20 1.41
N LEU A 365 16.60 -15.05 1.31
CA LEU A 365 15.95 -13.75 1.38
C LEU A 365 15.91 -13.12 -0.02
N ASN A 366 14.83 -12.42 -0.32
CA ASN A 366 14.78 -11.61 -1.53
C ASN A 366 15.86 -10.53 -1.50
N ARG A 367 16.67 -10.47 -2.55
CA ARG A 367 17.77 -9.49 -2.63
C ARG A 367 17.27 -8.07 -2.89
N ARG A 368 16.03 -7.88 -3.31
CA ARG A 368 15.46 -6.54 -3.51
C ARG A 368 14.93 -5.97 -2.19
N PHE A 369 15.76 -5.16 -1.57
CA PHE A 369 15.42 -4.44 -0.35
C PHE A 369 14.71 -3.13 -0.69
N ARG A 370 13.59 -2.89 -0.02
CA ARG A 370 12.91 -1.59 -0.01
C ARG A 370 13.25 -0.92 1.31
N VAL A 371 14.16 0.04 1.29
CA VAL A 371 14.54 0.81 2.48
C VAL A 371 13.63 2.03 2.55
N TYR A 372 12.90 2.16 3.64
CA TYR A 372 11.91 3.20 3.87
C TYR A 372 12.37 4.17 4.95
N ARG A 373 12.06 5.45 4.74
CA ARG A 373 12.09 6.51 5.75
C ARG A 373 10.69 7.11 5.90
N TYR A 374 10.08 6.91 7.06
CA TYR A 374 8.80 7.53 7.44
C TYR A 374 9.09 8.71 8.37
N VAL A 375 8.54 9.88 8.03
CA VAL A 375 8.63 11.12 8.81
C VAL A 375 7.25 11.48 9.36
N PRO A 376 7.10 12.47 10.26
CA PRO A 376 5.80 12.79 10.83
C PRO A 376 4.73 13.07 9.77
N GLY A 377 3.55 12.46 9.93
CA GLY A 377 2.46 12.52 8.96
C GLY A 377 2.49 11.42 7.89
N ALA A 378 3.60 10.69 7.73
CA ALA A 378 3.66 9.51 6.89
C ALA A 378 3.11 8.29 7.65
N GLU A 379 2.18 7.57 7.03
CA GLU A 379 1.67 6.28 7.50
C GLU A 379 1.72 5.26 6.37
N TYR A 380 1.96 4.00 6.72
CA TYR A 380 1.80 2.90 5.77
C TYR A 380 0.46 2.25 6.01
N ARG A 381 -0.50 2.57 5.14
CA ARG A 381 -1.91 2.16 5.27
C ARG A 381 -2.06 0.67 5.46
N CYS A 382 -3.17 0.28 6.08
CA CYS A 382 -3.46 -1.10 6.35
C CYS A 382 -3.57 -1.94 5.07
N HIS A 383 -2.88 -3.08 5.02
CA HIS A 383 -2.78 -3.90 3.82
C HIS A 383 -2.46 -5.37 4.14
N ILE A 384 -2.58 -6.20 3.10
CA ILE A 384 -2.06 -7.56 3.06
C ILE A 384 -0.89 -7.59 2.10
N ASP A 385 0.22 -8.17 2.54
CA ASP A 385 1.42 -8.27 1.73
C ASP A 385 1.27 -9.28 0.57
N GLY A 386 1.53 -8.80 -0.65
CA GLY A 386 1.56 -9.63 -1.84
C GLY A 386 2.80 -10.54 -1.88
N ALA A 387 2.70 -11.62 -2.65
CA ALA A 387 3.84 -12.52 -2.91
C ALA A 387 4.77 -11.94 -3.97
N TRP A 388 6.06 -12.20 -3.85
CA TRP A 388 7.10 -11.75 -4.78
C TRP A 388 7.99 -12.93 -5.20
N PRO A 389 8.35 -13.06 -6.48
CA PRO A 389 9.40 -13.98 -6.87
C PRO A 389 10.76 -13.50 -6.33
N PRO A 390 11.76 -14.38 -6.24
CA PRO A 390 13.11 -13.97 -5.94
C PRO A 390 13.61 -12.93 -6.94
N SER A 391 14.20 -11.84 -6.46
CA SER A 391 14.81 -10.84 -7.34
C SER A 391 16.33 -10.93 -7.26
N GLY A 392 17.01 -10.58 -8.35
CA GLY A 392 18.46 -10.70 -8.42
C GLY A 392 19.08 -9.86 -9.51
N ILE A 393 20.34 -10.16 -9.80
CA ILE A 393 21.13 -9.53 -10.86
C ILE A 393 21.72 -10.65 -11.70
N SER A 394 21.48 -10.60 -13.00
CA SER A 394 22.06 -11.55 -13.96
C SER A 394 23.58 -11.43 -14.01
N PRO A 395 24.30 -12.44 -14.55
CA PRO A 395 25.75 -12.35 -14.77
C PRO A 395 26.17 -11.16 -15.66
N ALA A 396 25.27 -10.64 -16.50
CA ALA A 396 25.49 -9.45 -17.32
C ALA A 396 25.32 -8.13 -16.55
N GLY A 397 25.03 -8.17 -15.24
CA GLY A 397 24.83 -6.99 -14.41
C GLY A 397 23.44 -6.34 -14.56
N VAL A 398 22.48 -7.02 -15.17
CA VAL A 398 21.11 -6.52 -15.38
C VAL A 398 20.18 -7.05 -14.31
N TYR A 399 19.31 -6.19 -13.77
CA TYR A 399 18.27 -6.55 -12.80
C TYR A 399 17.33 -7.64 -13.34
N GLN A 400 16.99 -8.59 -12.48
CA GLN A 400 16.02 -9.65 -12.75
C GLN A 400 14.91 -9.59 -11.71
N TYR A 401 13.70 -9.29 -12.16
CA TYR A 401 12.50 -9.28 -11.32
C TYR A 401 12.23 -10.67 -10.71
N ASP A 402 12.33 -11.71 -11.54
CA ASP A 402 12.23 -13.11 -11.14
C ASP A 402 13.53 -13.83 -11.53
N SER A 403 14.36 -14.13 -10.53
CA SER A 403 15.61 -14.89 -10.63
C SER A 403 15.44 -16.35 -10.23
N SER A 404 14.20 -16.86 -10.18
CA SER A 404 13.94 -18.27 -9.88
C SER A 404 14.65 -19.17 -10.90
N PRO A 405 15.17 -20.33 -10.47
CA PRO A 405 15.60 -21.36 -11.40
C PRO A 405 14.43 -21.73 -12.36
N PRO A 406 14.68 -21.86 -13.68
CA PRO A 406 13.61 -22.12 -14.66
C PRO A 406 12.74 -23.35 -14.35
N THR A 407 13.33 -24.36 -13.69
CA THR A 407 12.68 -25.63 -13.33
C THR A 407 12.17 -25.67 -11.90
N LYS A 408 12.41 -24.63 -11.09
CA LYS A 408 12.01 -24.54 -9.68
C LYS A 408 11.60 -23.12 -9.37
N ARG A 409 10.33 -22.81 -9.65
CA ARG A 409 9.75 -21.51 -9.33
C ARG A 409 9.74 -21.30 -7.83
N GLN A 410 10.01 -20.07 -7.43
CA GLN A 410 10.01 -19.64 -6.04
C GLN A 410 9.09 -18.44 -5.85
N SER A 411 8.59 -18.29 -4.64
CA SER A 411 7.77 -17.16 -4.22
C SER A 411 8.00 -16.90 -2.74
N SER A 412 7.86 -15.65 -2.33
CA SER A 412 7.88 -15.31 -0.92
C SER A 412 6.61 -15.74 -0.20
N LEU A 413 6.78 -16.19 1.05
CA LEU A 413 5.70 -16.58 1.98
C LEU A 413 5.79 -15.87 3.34
N PHE A 414 6.90 -15.19 3.63
CA PHE A 414 7.07 -14.43 4.88
C PHE A 414 7.64 -13.04 4.60
N THR A 415 7.01 -12.02 5.19
CA THR A 415 7.52 -10.67 5.19
C THR A 415 8.67 -10.63 6.18
N PHE A 416 9.73 -9.92 5.82
CA PHE A 416 10.94 -9.77 6.63
C PHE A 416 11.22 -8.27 6.81
N LEU A 417 10.74 -7.71 7.92
CA LEU A 417 10.87 -6.28 8.25
C LEU A 417 12.06 -6.05 9.20
N ILE A 418 13.09 -5.35 8.73
CA ILE A 418 14.29 -5.05 9.51
C ILE A 418 14.19 -3.62 10.05
N TYR A 419 14.17 -3.44 11.36
CA TYR A 419 14.10 -2.12 11.98
C TYR A 419 15.51 -1.53 12.13
N LEU A 420 15.75 -0.36 11.54
CA LEU A 420 17.09 0.25 11.50
C LEU A 420 17.32 1.32 12.57
N ASN A 421 16.25 1.80 13.21
CA ASN A 421 16.31 2.69 14.37
C ASN A 421 15.03 2.53 15.20
N ASP A 422 15.01 3.20 16.35
CA ASP A 422 13.87 3.17 17.27
C ASP A 422 13.75 4.45 18.15
N ASP A 423 14.33 5.56 17.69
CA ASP A 423 14.31 6.90 18.28
C ASP A 423 13.15 7.78 17.77
N PHE A 424 11.94 7.23 17.72
CA PHE A 424 10.72 7.90 17.25
C PHE A 424 9.49 7.62 18.14
N GLU A 425 8.44 8.44 17.98
CA GLU A 425 7.13 8.27 18.62
C GLU A 425 6.09 7.82 17.57
N GLY A 426 5.23 6.85 17.93
CA GLY A 426 4.39 6.12 16.97
C GLY A 426 5.21 5.10 16.18
N GLY A 427 4.86 4.89 14.90
CA GLY A 427 5.68 4.04 14.02
C GLY A 427 5.56 2.54 14.31
N GLU A 428 4.62 2.09 15.14
CA GLU A 428 4.40 0.67 15.42
C GLU A 428 4.07 -0.11 14.15
N THR A 429 4.44 -1.39 14.11
CA THR A 429 3.86 -2.33 13.13
C THR A 429 2.66 -2.97 13.81
N THR A 430 1.45 -2.60 13.39
CA THR A 430 0.21 -2.97 14.09
C THR A 430 -0.54 -4.02 13.28
N PHE A 431 -0.89 -5.12 13.93
CA PHE A 431 -1.60 -6.26 13.33
C PHE A 431 -3.05 -6.30 13.77
N PHE A 432 -3.96 -6.72 12.90
CA PHE A 432 -5.39 -6.75 13.18
C PHE A 432 -5.95 -8.16 13.08
N LEU A 433 -6.71 -8.56 14.10
CA LEU A 433 -7.39 -9.86 14.14
C LEU A 433 -8.87 -9.68 14.49
N PRO A 434 -9.78 -10.51 13.93
CA PRO A 434 -11.16 -10.57 14.40
C PRO A 434 -11.19 -10.90 15.89
N SER A 435 -11.90 -10.12 16.69
CA SER A 435 -12.11 -10.44 18.11
C SER A 435 -13.18 -11.51 18.29
N VAL A 436 -13.40 -11.96 19.53
CA VAL A 436 -14.54 -12.83 19.87
C VAL A 436 -15.90 -12.19 19.59
N LYS A 437 -15.97 -10.85 19.56
CA LYS A 437 -17.18 -10.09 19.24
C LYS A 437 -17.21 -9.78 17.74
N GLU A 438 -18.23 -10.28 17.04
CA GLU A 438 -18.42 -9.98 15.62
C GLU A 438 -18.61 -8.48 15.39
N GLY A 439 -17.99 -7.95 14.33
CA GLY A 439 -17.93 -6.53 14.03
C GLY A 439 -16.90 -5.76 14.85
N THR A 440 -16.02 -6.44 15.59
CA THR A 440 -14.92 -5.83 16.35
C THR A 440 -13.61 -6.55 16.08
N MET A 441 -12.54 -5.80 15.85
CA MET A 441 -11.17 -6.30 15.65
C MET A 441 -10.26 -5.88 16.81
N ASN A 442 -9.31 -6.73 17.16
CA ASN A 442 -8.23 -6.40 18.08
C ASN A 442 -7.02 -5.89 17.29
N ALA A 443 -6.47 -4.75 17.68
CA ALA A 443 -5.25 -4.18 17.13
C ALA A 443 -4.06 -4.49 18.06
N TYR A 444 -3.04 -5.17 17.55
CA TYR A 444 -1.85 -5.61 18.26
C TYR A 444 -0.62 -4.79 17.79
N PRO A 445 -0.33 -3.66 18.42
CA PRO A 445 0.84 -2.85 18.09
C PRO A 445 2.13 -3.55 18.55
N MET A 446 3.10 -3.69 17.63
CA MET A 446 4.47 -4.11 17.93
C MET A 446 5.40 -2.89 17.86
N LYS A 447 6.18 -2.67 18.92
CA LYS A 447 7.18 -1.60 18.93
C LYS A 447 8.44 -2.03 18.17
N PRO A 448 8.89 -1.25 17.17
CA PRO A 448 10.18 -1.46 16.52
C PRO A 448 11.34 -1.40 17.50
N VAL A 449 12.31 -2.30 17.32
CA VAL A 449 13.55 -2.32 18.10
C VAL A 449 14.70 -2.36 17.11
N MET A 450 15.62 -1.41 17.20
CA MET A 450 16.77 -1.28 16.30
C MET A 450 17.55 -2.59 16.21
N GLY A 451 17.88 -3.00 14.99
CA GLY A 451 18.62 -4.23 14.69
C GLY A 451 17.79 -5.52 14.77
N SER A 452 16.51 -5.43 15.13
CA SER A 452 15.60 -6.57 15.17
C SER A 452 14.85 -6.74 13.85
N VAL A 453 14.35 -7.95 13.62
CA VAL A 453 13.55 -8.32 12.45
C VAL A 453 12.19 -8.87 12.86
N ALA A 454 11.11 -8.27 12.39
CA ALA A 454 9.80 -8.89 12.43
C ALA A 454 9.60 -9.83 11.22
N VAL A 455 9.16 -11.05 11.49
CA VAL A 455 8.91 -12.09 10.49
C VAL A 455 7.50 -12.63 10.68
N PHE A 456 6.69 -12.54 9.64
CA PHE A 456 5.29 -12.97 9.66
C PHE A 456 4.81 -13.44 8.29
N PRO A 457 3.81 -14.35 8.23
CA PRO A 457 3.35 -14.93 6.97
C PRO A 457 2.62 -13.92 6.08
N HIS A 458 2.80 -14.09 4.77
CA HIS A 458 2.04 -13.44 3.69
C HIS A 458 2.03 -14.35 2.46
N GLY A 459 1.59 -13.83 1.31
CA GLY A 459 1.73 -14.53 0.02
C GLY A 459 0.73 -15.68 -0.21
N GLU A 460 0.06 -16.15 0.84
CA GLU A 460 -1.11 -17.03 0.78
C GLU A 460 -2.29 -16.36 1.46
N THR A 461 -3.52 -16.67 1.01
CA THR A 461 -4.72 -16.08 1.63
C THR A 461 -4.89 -16.53 3.08
N ASN A 462 -4.62 -17.81 3.38
CA ASN A 462 -4.75 -18.35 4.72
C ASN A 462 -3.55 -17.95 5.58
N GLY A 463 -3.81 -17.23 6.67
CA GLY A 463 -2.76 -16.81 7.61
C GLY A 463 -2.02 -15.53 7.21
N ALA A 464 -2.32 -14.93 6.05
CA ALA A 464 -1.84 -13.58 5.76
C ALA A 464 -2.35 -12.60 6.82
N LEU A 465 -1.42 -11.87 7.43
CA LEU A 465 -1.76 -10.95 8.51
C LEU A 465 -2.08 -9.56 7.96
N LEU A 466 -3.28 -9.08 8.28
CA LEU A 466 -3.65 -7.69 8.06
C LEU A 466 -2.82 -6.81 9.01
N HIS A 467 -2.10 -5.85 8.44
CA HIS A 467 -1.21 -5.02 9.22
C HIS A 467 -1.01 -3.63 8.60
N GLU A 468 -0.49 -2.72 9.41
CA GLU A 468 -0.11 -1.37 9.00
C GLU A 468 1.24 -0.96 9.60
N GLY A 469 1.80 0.12 9.07
CA GLY A 469 2.82 0.92 9.75
C GLY A 469 2.14 2.16 10.32
N THR A 470 1.82 2.12 11.62
CA THR A 470 1.17 3.21 12.33
C THR A 470 1.97 4.50 12.14
N GLY A 471 1.30 5.61 11.84
CA GLY A 471 1.96 6.87 11.48
C GLY A 471 2.96 7.36 12.53
N VAL A 472 4.10 7.88 12.04
CA VAL A 472 5.12 8.49 12.90
C VAL A 472 4.60 9.85 13.38
N ARG A 473 4.74 10.15 14.68
CA ARG A 473 4.36 11.44 15.27
C ARG A 473 5.55 12.37 15.47
N LYS A 474 6.73 11.80 15.76
CA LYS A 474 7.98 12.54 16.00
C LYS A 474 9.19 11.68 15.64
N GLY A 475 10.26 12.34 15.19
CA GLY A 475 11.46 11.66 14.71
C GLY A 475 11.27 11.11 13.29
N ALA A 476 12.02 10.08 12.92
CA ALA A 476 11.79 9.34 11.68
C ALA A 476 12.03 7.85 11.91
N LYS A 477 11.25 7.00 11.25
CA LYS A 477 11.41 5.54 11.27
C LYS A 477 12.11 5.08 10.00
N TYR A 478 13.22 4.38 10.16
CA TYR A 478 13.93 3.67 9.10
C TYR A 478 13.67 2.17 9.21
N VAL A 479 13.18 1.57 8.13
CA VAL A 479 12.85 0.14 8.09
C VAL A 479 13.12 -0.42 6.70
N ILE A 480 13.61 -1.65 6.64
CA ILE A 480 13.75 -2.40 5.40
C ILE A 480 12.62 -3.39 5.29
N ARG A 481 11.98 -3.44 4.13
CA ARG A 481 11.11 -4.56 3.75
C ARG A 481 11.77 -5.40 2.68
N THR A 482 11.99 -6.67 3.01
CA THR A 482 12.24 -7.76 2.07
C THR A 482 11.33 -8.93 2.44
N ASP A 483 11.54 -10.08 1.81
CA ASP A 483 10.69 -11.25 1.94
C ASP A 483 11.55 -12.53 2.01
N VAL A 484 11.04 -13.59 2.64
CA VAL A 484 11.68 -14.91 2.70
C VAL A 484 11.12 -15.79 1.60
N GLU A 485 12.01 -16.36 0.80
CA GLU A 485 11.69 -17.09 -0.42
C GLU A 485 11.53 -18.60 -0.14
N TYR A 486 10.51 -19.19 -0.75
CA TYR A 486 10.22 -20.62 -0.68
C TYR A 486 9.97 -21.16 -2.09
N ASP A 487 10.07 -22.48 -2.24
CA ASP A 487 9.56 -23.14 -3.44
C ASP A 487 8.05 -22.91 -3.61
N VAL A 488 7.56 -22.84 -4.86
CA VAL A 488 6.12 -22.76 -5.14
C VAL A 488 5.46 -24.14 -4.98
N ASP A 489 6.16 -25.19 -5.40
CA ASP A 489 5.70 -26.58 -5.35
C ASP A 489 6.30 -27.31 -4.14
N ALA A 490 5.52 -28.21 -3.55
CA ALA A 490 5.88 -29.04 -2.38
C ALA A 490 6.77 -30.24 -2.74
#